data_AF-A0A950NRF8-F1
#
_entry.id   AF-A0A950NRF8-F1
#
_cell.length_a   1.000
_cell.length_b   1.000
_cell.length_c   1.000
_cell.angle_alpha   90.00
_cell.angle_beta   90.00
_cell.angle_gamma   90.00
#
_symmetry.space_group_name_H-M   'P 1'
#
loop_
_entity.id
_entity.type
_entity.pdbx_description
1 polymer ?
#
loop_
_entity_poly.entity_id
_entity_poly.type
_entity_poly.pdbx_seq_one_letter_code
_entity_poly.pdbx_strand_id
1 'polypeptide(L)'
;MFRFGPDHTGVNPTVTNVTTSNVGTFTLKGTATTGADVQSSPALVNGVVYVGSGDGKLYAFSQSGGTNCSGTPGRAPPLWTATTGFAV
;
A
#
# COMPACT_ATOMS: atom_id res chain seq x y z
N MET A 1 10.07 5.79 7.03
CA MET A 1 9.38 6.74 7.94
C MET A 1 7.90 6.44 7.89
N PHE A 2 7.27 6.28 9.05
CA PHE A 2 5.82 6.14 9.14
C PHE A 2 5.21 7.53 9.39
N ARG A 3 3.95 7.73 9.00
CA ARG A 3 3.21 8.99 9.22
C ARG A 3 3.71 10.20 8.40
N PHE A 4 3.97 9.97 7.11
CA PHE A 4 4.35 10.97 6.08
C PHE A 4 5.76 11.58 6.24
N GLY A 5 6.11 12.12 7.41
CA GLY A 5 7.38 12.80 7.65
C GLY A 5 8.08 12.42 8.97
N PRO A 6 9.31 12.91 9.20
CA PRO A 6 10.09 12.65 10.43
C PRO A 6 9.46 13.22 11.70
N ASP A 7 8.53 14.16 11.55
CA ASP A 7 7.72 14.79 12.60
C ASP A 7 6.61 13.87 13.13
N HIS A 8 6.32 12.75 12.45
CA HIS A 8 5.34 11.74 12.83
C HIS A 8 3.90 12.26 13.03
N THR A 9 3.53 13.36 12.37
CA THR A 9 2.21 13.99 12.54
C THR A 9 1.07 13.20 11.90
N GLY A 10 1.37 12.38 10.90
CA GLY A 10 0.37 11.62 10.14
C GLY A 10 -0.43 12.48 9.17
N VAL A 11 -0.03 13.74 9.01
CA VAL A 11 -0.63 14.68 8.06
C VAL A 11 0.20 14.68 6.79
N ASN A 12 -0.46 14.54 5.65
CA ASN A 12 0.15 14.74 4.35
C ASN A 12 -0.27 16.13 3.81
N PRO A 13 0.55 17.19 4.00
CA PRO A 13 0.23 18.55 3.56
C PRO A 13 0.22 18.74 2.04
N THR A 14 0.71 17.77 1.25
CA THR A 14 0.69 17.86 -0.22
C THR A 14 -0.63 17.39 -0.83
N VAL A 15 -1.58 16.88 -0.01
CA VAL A 15 -2.90 16.46 -0.49
C VAL A 15 -3.81 17.67 -0.62
N THR A 16 -4.08 18.10 -1.85
CA THR A 16 -5.02 19.20 -2.15
C THR A 16 -6.31 18.73 -2.80
N ASN A 17 -6.34 17.49 -3.30
CA ASN A 17 -7.41 16.97 -4.15
C ASN A 17 -8.40 16.06 -3.41
N VAL A 18 -8.27 15.93 -2.09
CA VAL A 18 -9.16 15.17 -1.23
C VAL A 18 -9.82 16.13 -0.24
N THR A 19 -11.14 16.21 -0.25
CA THR A 19 -11.94 17.14 0.57
C THR A 19 -13.13 16.41 1.19
N THR A 20 -13.76 17.02 2.19
CA THR A 20 -15.01 16.50 2.78
C THR A 20 -16.17 16.43 1.78
N SER A 21 -16.15 17.24 0.73
CA SER A 21 -17.16 17.23 -0.33
C SER A 21 -16.99 16.11 -1.35
N ASN A 22 -15.77 15.58 -1.53
CA ASN A 22 -15.49 14.56 -2.54
C ASN A 22 -15.17 13.17 -1.98
N VAL A 23 -14.84 13.03 -0.69
CA VAL A 23 -14.43 11.74 -0.11
C VAL A 23 -15.46 10.62 -0.30
N GLY A 24 -16.75 10.97 -0.37
CA GLY A 24 -17.84 10.02 -0.62
C GLY A 24 -17.93 9.50 -2.05
N THR A 25 -17.20 10.09 -3.01
CA THR A 25 -17.23 9.67 -4.42
C THR A 25 -16.14 8.65 -4.76
N PHE A 26 -15.21 8.41 -3.83
CA PHE A 26 -14.11 7.47 -4.05
C PHE A 26 -14.61 6.03 -4.10
N THR A 27 -14.07 5.30 -5.07
CA THR A 27 -14.31 3.88 -5.24
C THR A 27 -13.02 3.09 -5.05
N LEU A 28 -13.16 1.83 -4.66
CA LEU A 28 -12.02 0.93 -4.50
C LEU A 28 -11.36 0.69 -5.87
N LYS A 29 -10.12 1.14 -6.04
CA LYS A 29 -9.35 0.91 -7.27
C LYS A 29 -8.91 -0.56 -7.41
N GLY A 30 -8.44 -1.17 -6.32
CA GLY A 30 -7.91 -2.52 -6.34
C GLY A 30 -7.57 -3.08 -4.98
N THR A 31 -7.26 -4.38 -4.95
CA THR A 31 -6.90 -5.13 -3.75
C THR A 31 -5.62 -5.93 -3.97
N ALA A 32 -4.91 -6.20 -2.88
CA ALA A 32 -3.74 -7.06 -2.86
C ALA A 32 -3.80 -7.97 -1.64
N THR A 33 -3.14 -9.12 -1.71
CA THR A 33 -3.15 -10.11 -0.63
C THR A 33 -1.73 -10.48 -0.22
N THR A 34 -1.50 -10.53 1.08
CA THR A 34 -0.31 -11.10 1.71
C THR A 34 -0.57 -12.52 2.20
N GLY A 35 0.45 -13.21 2.70
CA GLY A 35 0.34 -14.59 3.20
C GLY A 35 -0.19 -14.70 4.63
N ALA A 36 -0.08 -13.63 5.42
CA ALA A 36 -0.65 -13.54 6.77
C ALA A 36 -1.03 -12.08 7.10
N ASP A 37 -1.33 -11.83 8.37
CA ASP A 37 -1.74 -10.52 8.88
C ASP A 37 -0.77 -9.40 8.50
N VAL A 38 -1.31 -8.23 8.23
CA VAL A 38 -0.56 -6.99 8.01
C VAL A 38 -0.81 -6.08 9.19
N GLN A 39 0.15 -6.02 10.11
CA GLN A 39 0.14 -5.07 11.23
C GLN A 39 0.99 -3.82 10.90
N SER A 40 1.74 -3.87 9.80
CA SER A 40 2.61 -2.79 9.35
C SER A 40 1.83 -1.66 8.67
N SER A 41 2.42 -0.45 8.69
CA SER A 41 1.94 0.65 7.83
C SER A 41 2.63 0.58 6.47
N PRO A 42 1.92 0.72 5.33
CA PRO A 42 2.54 0.70 4.02
C PRO A 42 3.43 1.92 3.78
N ALA A 43 4.49 1.76 2.98
CA ALA A 43 5.34 2.86 2.51
C ALA A 43 5.27 2.99 0.99
N LEU A 44 5.14 4.21 0.47
CA LEU A 44 5.13 4.51 -0.97
C LEU A 44 6.39 5.29 -1.34
N VAL A 45 7.21 4.74 -2.25
CA VAL A 45 8.37 5.45 -2.83
C VAL A 45 8.53 5.04 -4.29
N ASN A 46 8.77 6.02 -5.17
CA ASN A 46 8.98 5.82 -6.61
C ASN A 46 7.89 4.94 -7.28
N GLY A 47 6.62 5.12 -6.89
CA GLY A 47 5.48 4.39 -7.47
C GLY A 47 5.33 2.93 -6.98
N VAL A 48 6.13 2.51 -6.01
CA VAL A 48 6.06 1.17 -5.41
C VAL A 48 5.58 1.27 -3.96
N VAL A 49 4.56 0.46 -3.63
CA VAL A 49 4.02 0.30 -2.28
C VAL A 49 4.66 -0.92 -1.63
N TYR A 50 5.25 -0.73 -0.47
CA TYR A 50 5.93 -1.76 0.32
C TYR A 50 5.11 -2.11 1.56
N VAL A 51 4.91 -3.41 1.80
CA VAL A 51 4.09 -3.93 2.92
C VAL A 51 4.81 -5.11 3.59
N GLY A 52 5.06 -5.01 4.88
CA GLY A 52 5.53 -6.13 5.71
C GLY A 52 4.35 -6.98 6.18
N SER A 53 4.54 -8.30 6.23
CA SER A 53 3.52 -9.23 6.67
C SER A 53 4.05 -10.18 7.76
N GLY A 54 3.13 -10.64 8.60
CA GLY A 54 3.39 -11.63 9.65
C GLY A 54 3.86 -12.99 9.13
N ASP A 55 3.78 -13.24 7.82
CA ASP A 55 4.32 -14.46 7.18
C ASP A 55 5.84 -14.42 6.98
N GLY A 56 6.50 -13.36 7.48
CA GLY A 56 7.94 -13.17 7.39
C GLY A 56 8.40 -12.76 6.01
N LYS A 57 7.57 -11.97 5.31
CA LYS A 57 7.89 -11.42 3.99
C LYS A 57 7.61 -9.93 3.88
N LEU A 58 8.42 -9.30 3.04
CA LEU A 58 8.17 -7.98 2.48
C LEU A 58 7.60 -8.12 1.08
N TYR A 59 6.49 -7.44 0.83
CA TYR A 59 5.81 -7.39 -0.46
C TYR A 59 6.01 -6.03 -1.11
N ALA A 60 6.22 -6.01 -2.43
CA ALA A 60 6.23 -4.79 -3.23
C ALA A 60 5.12 -4.83 -4.28
N PHE A 61 4.32 -3.77 -4.36
CA PHE A 61 3.20 -3.62 -5.30
C PHE A 61 3.34 -2.34 -6.11
N SER A 62 2.86 -2.34 -7.35
CA SER A 62 2.75 -1.10 -8.14
C SER A 62 1.57 -0.26 -7.66
N GLN A 63 1.77 1.04 -7.43
CA GLN A 63 0.70 2.00 -7.13
C GLN A 63 -0.37 2.05 -8.24
N SER A 64 0.05 1.81 -9.48
CA SER A 64 -0.85 1.83 -10.64
C SER A 64 -1.82 0.65 -10.64
N GLY A 65 -1.52 -0.41 -9.87
CA GLY A 65 -1.98 -1.76 -10.17
C GLY A 65 -1.19 -2.26 -11.39
N GLY A 66 -0.31 -3.25 -11.19
CA GLY A 66 0.62 -3.71 -12.23
C GLY A 66 -0.08 -4.20 -13.51
N THR A 67 0.71 -4.56 -14.52
CA THR A 67 0.22 -5.05 -15.83
C THR A 67 -0.69 -6.29 -15.75
N ASN A 68 -0.71 -7.01 -14.61
CA ASN A 68 -1.47 -8.25 -14.41
C ASN A 68 -2.62 -8.09 -13.39
N CYS A 69 -3.15 -6.88 -13.19
CA CYS A 69 -4.34 -6.70 -12.38
C CYS A 69 -5.55 -7.43 -13.00
N SER A 70 -6.20 -8.30 -12.24
CA SER A 70 -7.39 -9.05 -12.69
C SER A 70 -8.66 -8.58 -11.97
N GLY A 71 -9.75 -8.35 -12.72
CA GLY A 71 -11.07 -8.06 -12.16
C GLY A 71 -11.35 -6.58 -11.86
N THR A 72 -12.54 -6.31 -11.29
CA THR A 72 -13.00 -4.96 -10.89
C THR A 72 -13.68 -5.06 -9.52
N PRO A 73 -13.06 -4.58 -8.42
CA PRO A 73 -11.74 -3.93 -8.35
C PRO A 73 -10.59 -4.85 -8.76
N GLY A 74 -9.52 -4.25 -9.32
CA GLY A 74 -8.37 -5.02 -9.80
C GLY A 74 -7.59 -5.68 -8.67
N ARG A 75 -7.45 -7.00 -8.70
CA ARG A 75 -6.54 -7.76 -7.82
C ARG A 75 -5.12 -7.63 -8.36
N ALA A 76 -4.24 -6.96 -7.63
CA ALA A 76 -2.85 -6.74 -8.02
C ALA A 76 -1.94 -7.83 -7.41
N PRO A 77 -1.20 -8.61 -8.22
CA PRO A 77 -0.11 -9.44 -7.71
C PRO A 77 1.07 -8.56 -7.27
N PRO A 78 1.93 -9.05 -6.35
CA PRO A 78 3.17 -8.36 -6.02
C PRO A 78 4.09 -8.30 -7.24
N LEU A 79 4.82 -7.19 -7.37
CA LEU A 79 5.96 -7.06 -8.28
C LEU A 79 7.07 -8.04 -7.88
N TRP A 80 7.29 -8.17 -6.57
CA TRP A 80 8.20 -9.14 -5.97
C TRP A 80 7.86 -9.37 -4.50
N THR A 81 8.42 -10.45 -3.94
CA THR A 81 8.42 -10.72 -2.51
C THR A 81 9.84 -11.03 -2.03
N ALA A 82 10.17 -10.67 -0.79
CA ALA A 82 11.45 -10.95 -0.18
C ALA A 82 11.27 -11.52 1.22
N THR A 83 12.05 -12.53 1.59
CA THR A 83 12.04 -13.12 2.94
C THR A 83 12.77 -12.20 3.91
N THR A 84 12.15 -11.94 5.05
CA THR A 84 12.72 -11.11 6.13
C THR A 84 13.20 -11.96 7.31
N GLY A 85 12.94 -13.27 7.28
CA GLY A 85 13.38 -14.24 8.28
C GLY A 85 12.42 -14.36 9.48
N PHE A 86 11.66 -13.31 9.76
CA PHE A 86 10.63 -13.26 10.81
C PHE A 86 9.50 -12.32 10.40
N ALA A 87 8.36 -12.44 11.08
CA ALA A 87 7.21 -11.55 10.95
C ALA A 87 7.64 -10.06 10.99
N VAL A 88 7.04 -9.26 10.12
CA VAL A 88 7.32 -7.81 9.95
C VAL A 88 6.05 -6.99 10.10
#